data_AF-A0A8T3DKL9-F1
#
_entry.id   AF-A0A8T3DKL9-F1
#
_cell.length_a   1.000
_cell.length_b   1.000
_cell.length_c   1.000
_cell.angle_alpha   90.00
_cell.angle_beta   90.00
_cell.angle_gamma   90.00
#
_symmetry.space_group_name_H-M   'P 1'
#
loop_
_entity.id
_entity.type
_entity.pdbx_description
1 polymer ?
#
loop_
_entity_poly.entity_id
_entity_poly.type
_entity_poly.pdbx_seq_one_letter_code
_entity_poly.pdbx_strand_id
1 'polypeptide(L)'
;MSELLDRMESSYYPAFRNMFQDVLAALEEAKDINIYLKPLERLFEGLESAEFGEIKSQIALLMHTVCLLWANSKYYNTPARVIVLIQEICNLLIQQARSYLNPEDILKGETEESLSKVQGTLDVLQHFRETYEEMKGNLGQYQKNGQELKAWDFSPAMVFTALDNFSRRVQNIENLLVTALDMMKLEKIEFGGIRGKMLSQQVLCMYEEFLEKYRIFTEKSYDCLDTTNQEFEADVFEFMSKMEDMDRRLGSVFCQAFDDASGLEHAFKVSTS
;
A
#
# COMPACT_ATOMS: atom_id res chain seq x y z
N MET A 1 -27.94 46.99 -14.79
CA MET A 1 -28.78 46.04 -15.58
C MET A 1 -29.95 45.54 -14.75
N SER A 2 -29.73 45.01 -13.53
CA SER A 2 -30.81 44.66 -12.58
C SER A 2 -31.78 45.83 -12.31
N GLU A 3 -31.26 47.00 -11.92
CA GLU A 3 -32.07 48.21 -11.65
C GLU A 3 -32.86 48.73 -12.87
N LEU A 4 -32.40 48.41 -14.08
CA LEU A 4 -32.99 48.84 -15.33
C LEU A 4 -34.15 47.91 -15.73
N LEU A 5 -34.00 46.61 -15.50
CA LEU A 5 -35.06 45.61 -15.68
C LEU A 5 -36.18 45.74 -14.64
N ASP A 6 -35.84 46.12 -13.41
CA ASP A 6 -36.79 46.40 -12.33
C ASP A 6 -37.64 47.65 -12.65
N ARG A 7 -36.99 48.74 -13.07
CA ARG A 7 -37.67 49.98 -13.50
C ARG A 7 -38.57 49.81 -14.71
N MET A 8 -38.34 48.81 -15.56
CA MET A 8 -39.17 48.54 -16.73
C MET A 8 -40.26 47.47 -16.47
N GLU A 9 -40.45 47.04 -15.21
CA GLU A 9 -41.37 45.94 -14.83
C GLU A 9 -41.24 44.71 -15.75
N SER A 10 -40.00 44.41 -16.15
CA SER A 10 -39.74 43.40 -17.15
C SER A 10 -40.08 42.01 -16.61
N SER A 11 -40.83 41.21 -17.40
CA SER A 11 -41.10 39.80 -17.10
C SER A 11 -39.84 38.93 -16.96
N TYR A 12 -38.70 39.40 -17.48
CA TYR A 12 -37.40 38.74 -17.34
C TYR A 12 -36.66 39.07 -16.04
N TYR A 13 -37.09 40.08 -15.29
CA TYR A 13 -36.43 40.51 -14.06
C TYR A 13 -36.31 39.39 -13.01
N PRO A 14 -37.35 38.57 -12.73
CA PRO A 14 -37.23 37.47 -11.76
C PRO A 14 -36.20 36.41 -12.18
N ALA A 15 -36.19 36.03 -13.47
CA ALA A 15 -35.24 35.05 -14.00
C ALA A 15 -33.79 35.57 -13.95
N PHE A 16 -33.58 36.83 -14.35
CA PHE A 16 -32.26 37.46 -14.26
C PHE A 16 -31.77 37.58 -12.81
N ARG A 17 -32.66 37.93 -11.88
CA ARG A 17 -32.35 38.03 -10.45
C ARG A 17 -31.94 36.68 -9.86
N ASN A 18 -32.68 35.61 -10.16
CA ASN A 18 -32.34 34.26 -9.72
C ASN A 18 -30.96 33.83 -10.26
N MET A 19 -30.74 33.99 -11.57
CA MET A 19 -29.45 33.67 -12.18
C MET A 19 -28.30 34.48 -11.55
N PHE A 20 -28.51 35.76 -11.27
CA PHE A 20 -27.51 36.60 -10.62
C PHE A 20 -27.20 36.13 -9.18
N GLN A 21 -28.22 35.71 -8.43
CA GLN A 21 -28.05 35.13 -7.10
C GLN A 21 -27.29 33.80 -7.15
N ASP A 22 -27.62 32.93 -8.10
CA ASP A 22 -26.92 31.66 -8.31
C ASP A 22 -25.44 31.88 -8.62
N VAL A 23 -25.12 32.85 -9.49
CA VAL A 23 -23.73 33.20 -9.81
C VAL A 23 -22.98 33.75 -8.60
N LEU A 24 -23.61 34.60 -7.79
CA LEU A 24 -23.00 35.12 -6.57
C LEU A 24 -22.76 34.00 -5.55
N ALA A 25 -23.71 33.08 -5.38
CA ALA A 25 -23.57 31.93 -4.49
C ALA A 25 -22.45 30.98 -4.95
N ALA A 26 -22.40 30.67 -6.25
CA ALA A 26 -21.34 29.85 -6.83
C ALA A 26 -19.95 30.51 -6.70
N LEU A 27 -19.88 31.85 -6.81
CA LEU A 27 -18.64 32.60 -6.60
C LEU A 27 -18.19 32.57 -5.14
N GLU A 28 -19.11 32.68 -4.18
CA GLU A 28 -18.79 32.54 -2.75
C GLU A 28 -18.25 31.14 -2.45
N GLU A 29 -18.93 30.10 -2.95
CA GLU A 29 -18.50 28.70 -2.81
C GLU A 29 -17.11 28.47 -3.40
N ALA A 30 -16.89 28.90 -4.65
CA ALA A 30 -15.60 28.72 -5.31
C ALA A 30 -14.46 29.43 -4.57
N LYS A 31 -14.70 30.63 -4.02
CA LYS A 31 -13.70 31.35 -3.22
C LYS A 31 -13.36 30.63 -1.93
N ASP A 32 -14.37 30.15 -1.20
CA ASP A 32 -14.16 29.39 0.05
C ASP A 32 -13.34 28.13 -0.21
N ILE A 33 -13.77 27.31 -1.17
CA ILE A 33 -13.07 26.06 -1.55
C ILE A 33 -11.62 26.36 -1.96
N ASN A 34 -11.40 27.36 -2.83
CA ASN A 34 -10.07 27.71 -3.31
C ASN A 34 -9.14 28.17 -2.17
N ILE A 35 -9.64 28.95 -1.21
CA ILE A 35 -8.82 29.40 -0.07
C ILE A 35 -8.33 28.21 0.76
N TYR A 36 -9.18 27.21 1.01
CA TYR A 36 -8.84 26.09 1.88
C TYR A 36 -8.14 24.92 1.18
N LEU A 37 -8.34 24.72 -0.13
CA LEU A 37 -7.60 23.71 -0.90
C LEU A 37 -6.17 24.16 -1.24
N LYS A 38 -5.94 25.46 -1.42
CA LYS A 38 -4.64 25.98 -1.87
C LYS A 38 -3.42 25.56 -1.03
N PRO A 39 -3.50 25.41 0.30
CA PRO A 39 -2.38 24.87 1.08
C PRO A 39 -2.00 23.44 0.71
N LEU A 40 -2.96 22.62 0.27
CA LEU A 40 -2.71 21.23 -0.12
C LEU A 40 -1.90 21.13 -1.43
N GLU A 41 -2.01 22.11 -2.34
CA GLU A 41 -1.26 22.11 -3.61
C GLU A 41 0.24 21.93 -3.37
N ARG A 42 0.82 22.74 -2.47
CA ARG A 42 2.25 22.65 -2.12
C ARG A 42 2.63 21.34 -1.42
N LEU A 43 1.70 20.78 -0.65
CA LEU A 43 1.94 19.49 0.02
C LEU A 43 1.93 18.36 -0.99
N PHE A 44 1.04 18.40 -1.99
CA PHE A 44 1.01 17.42 -3.08
C PHE A 44 2.23 17.53 -3.98
N GLU A 45 2.64 18.75 -4.37
CA GLU A 45 3.89 18.96 -5.11
C GLU A 45 5.11 18.41 -4.34
N GLY A 46 5.14 18.62 -3.02
CA GLY A 46 6.17 18.07 -2.14
C GLY A 46 6.14 16.53 -2.07
N LEU A 47 4.95 15.94 -2.00
CA LEU A 47 4.77 14.49 -1.93
C LEU A 47 5.13 13.80 -3.25
N GLU A 48 4.79 14.43 -4.38
CA GLU A 48 5.07 13.92 -5.72
C GLU A 48 6.56 13.92 -6.06
N SER A 49 7.30 14.88 -5.51
CA SER A 49 8.75 15.05 -5.73
C SER A 49 9.62 14.37 -4.68
N ALA A 50 9.03 13.90 -3.58
CA ALA A 50 9.74 13.24 -2.49
C ALA A 50 10.21 11.83 -2.87
N GLU A 51 11.34 11.43 -2.28
CA GLU A 51 11.70 10.01 -2.28
C GLU A 51 10.71 9.21 -1.43
N PHE A 52 10.43 7.97 -1.82
CA PHE A 52 9.39 7.17 -1.17
C PHE A 52 9.63 6.97 0.34
N GLY A 53 10.90 6.86 0.76
CA GLY A 53 11.25 6.75 2.18
C GLY A 53 10.91 8.00 3.01
N GLU A 54 10.79 9.18 2.38
CA GLU A 54 10.51 10.45 3.04
C GLU A 54 9.00 10.73 3.16
N ILE A 55 8.18 10.09 2.32
CA ILE A 55 6.71 10.23 2.29
C ILE A 55 6.10 10.04 3.68
N LYS A 56 6.63 9.08 4.46
CA LYS A 56 6.13 8.77 5.80
C LYS A 56 6.05 10.01 6.70
N SER A 57 7.06 10.88 6.64
CA SER A 57 7.14 12.09 7.46
C SER A 57 6.13 13.18 7.07
N GLN A 58 5.64 13.16 5.83
CA GLN A 58 4.75 14.18 5.29
C GLN A 58 3.26 13.83 5.48
N ILE A 59 2.94 12.55 5.68
CA ILE A 59 1.57 12.04 5.85
C ILE A 59 0.80 12.77 6.97
N ALA A 60 1.44 12.97 8.13
CA ALA A 60 0.81 13.63 9.26
C ALA A 60 0.42 15.09 8.93
N LEU A 61 1.31 15.82 8.26
CA LEU A 61 1.07 17.21 7.84
C LEU A 61 -0.04 17.30 6.80
N LEU A 62 -0.05 16.37 5.84
CA LEU A 62 -1.10 16.29 4.82
C LEU A 62 -2.47 16.06 5.46
N MET A 63 -2.59 15.03 6.31
CA MET A 63 -3.86 14.70 6.98
C MET A 63 -4.33 15.79 7.93
N HIS A 64 -3.41 16.44 8.64
CA HIS A 64 -3.73 17.61 9.46
C HIS A 64 -4.35 18.74 8.63
N THR A 65 -3.80 19.00 7.44
CA THR A 65 -4.32 20.02 6.52
C THR A 65 -5.70 19.65 5.97
N VAL A 66 -5.95 18.36 5.67
CA VAL A 66 -7.28 17.86 5.29
C VAL A 66 -8.30 18.10 6.42
N CYS A 67 -7.92 17.83 7.68
CA CYS A 67 -8.77 18.08 8.84
C CYS A 67 -9.07 19.58 9.03
N LEU A 68 -8.08 20.44 8.83
CA LEU A 68 -8.28 21.90 8.85
C LEU A 68 -9.24 22.34 7.75
N LEU A 69 -9.11 21.81 6.53
CA LEU A 69 -10.02 22.11 5.44
C LEU A 69 -11.44 21.67 5.77
N TRP A 70 -11.63 20.48 6.35
CA TRP A 70 -12.94 20.01 6.84
C TRP A 70 -13.53 20.92 7.91
N ALA A 71 -12.70 21.41 8.84
CA ALA A 71 -13.16 22.23 9.95
C ALA A 71 -13.47 23.69 9.59
N ASN A 72 -12.85 24.23 8.54
CA ASN A 72 -12.93 25.66 8.26
C ASN A 72 -13.68 26.01 6.96
N SER A 73 -13.74 25.09 5.98
CA SER A 73 -14.48 25.33 4.74
C SER A 73 -15.98 25.16 4.97
N LYS A 74 -16.75 26.18 4.59
CA LYS A 74 -18.21 26.15 4.67
C LYS A 74 -18.83 25.24 3.59
N TYR A 75 -18.14 25.07 2.47
CA TYR A 75 -18.66 24.36 1.30
C TYR A 75 -17.98 23.01 1.08
N TYR A 76 -16.70 22.84 1.43
CA TYR A 76 -15.98 21.58 1.22
C TYR A 76 -16.20 20.55 2.34
N ASN A 77 -16.79 20.94 3.48
CA ASN A 77 -17.07 20.07 4.63
C ASN A 77 -18.23 19.08 4.41
N THR A 78 -18.25 18.42 3.26
CA THR A 78 -19.23 17.38 2.90
C THR A 78 -18.54 16.03 2.73
N PRO A 79 -19.13 14.92 3.23
CA PRO A 79 -18.52 13.60 3.13
C PRO A 79 -18.10 13.24 1.71
N ALA A 80 -18.92 13.54 0.70
CA ALA A 80 -18.62 13.25 -0.70
C ALA A 80 -17.31 13.88 -1.18
N ARG A 81 -17.02 15.13 -0.80
CA ARG A 81 -15.80 15.83 -1.21
C ARG A 81 -14.57 15.30 -0.50
N VAL A 82 -14.65 15.06 0.82
CA VAL A 82 -13.52 14.52 1.59
C VAL A 82 -13.22 13.07 1.22
N ILE A 83 -14.23 12.25 0.95
CA ILE A 83 -14.02 10.88 0.46
C ILE A 83 -13.18 10.91 -0.81
N VAL A 84 -13.55 11.73 -1.80
CA VAL A 84 -12.79 11.86 -3.05
C VAL A 84 -11.38 12.36 -2.79
N LEU A 85 -11.20 13.39 -1.94
CA LEU A 85 -9.87 13.90 -1.62
C LEU A 85 -8.96 12.82 -1.02
N ILE A 86 -9.46 12.02 -0.08
CA ILE A 86 -8.66 10.97 0.56
C ILE A 86 -8.44 9.80 -0.41
N GLN A 87 -9.40 9.48 -1.29
CA GLN A 87 -9.20 8.53 -2.38
C GLN A 87 -8.06 8.97 -3.31
N GLU A 88 -7.99 10.25 -3.67
CA GLU A 88 -6.89 10.76 -4.50
C GLU A 88 -5.55 10.71 -3.76
N ILE A 89 -5.53 10.91 -2.44
CA ILE A 89 -4.33 10.67 -1.62
C ILE A 89 -3.92 9.19 -1.69
N CYS A 90 -4.87 8.25 -1.54
CA CYS A 90 -4.62 6.82 -1.70
C CYS A 90 -4.02 6.52 -3.08
N ASN A 91 -4.61 7.06 -4.15
CA ASN A 91 -4.16 6.85 -5.52
C ASN A 91 -2.74 7.36 -5.73
N LEU A 92 -2.42 8.54 -5.21
CA LEU A 92 -1.07 9.10 -5.26
C LEU A 92 -0.05 8.23 -4.52
N LEU A 93 -0.38 7.75 -3.31
CA LEU A 93 0.48 6.83 -2.55
C LEU A 93 0.70 5.51 -3.30
N ILE A 94 -0.33 4.95 -3.93
CA ILE A 94 -0.22 3.74 -4.77
C ILE A 94 0.69 4.02 -5.97
N GLN A 95 0.55 5.17 -6.64
CA GLN A 95 1.39 5.54 -7.77
C GLN A 95 2.87 5.66 -7.35
N GLN A 96 3.14 6.34 -6.23
CA GLN A 96 4.49 6.48 -5.68
C GLN A 96 5.08 5.11 -5.28
N ALA A 97 4.29 4.26 -4.62
CA ALA A 97 4.69 2.90 -4.25
C ALA A 97 5.02 2.05 -5.47
N ARG A 98 4.21 2.10 -6.53
CA ARG A 98 4.47 1.37 -7.78
C ARG A 98 5.75 1.85 -8.46
N SER A 99 6.01 3.15 -8.47
CA SER A 99 7.25 3.71 -9.01
C SER A 99 8.46 3.28 -8.20
N TYR A 100 8.35 3.22 -6.87
CA TYR A 100 9.44 2.83 -5.97
C TYR A 100 9.76 1.33 -6.05
N LEU A 101 8.72 0.49 -6.09
CA LEU A 101 8.88 -0.97 -6.18
C LEU A 101 9.39 -1.39 -7.55
N ASN A 102 8.96 -0.71 -8.62
CA ASN A 102 9.18 -1.08 -10.02
C ASN A 102 8.70 -2.52 -10.34
N PRO A 103 7.56 -2.72 -11.01
CA PRO A 103 7.01 -4.05 -11.28
C PRO A 103 7.92 -4.93 -12.16
N GLU A 104 8.81 -4.32 -12.96
CA GLU A 104 9.73 -5.07 -13.83
C GLU A 104 10.89 -5.71 -13.05
N ASP A 105 11.29 -5.05 -11.95
CA ASP A 105 12.49 -5.40 -11.19
C ASP A 105 12.18 -6.11 -9.87
N ILE A 106 11.03 -5.84 -9.24
CA ILE A 106 10.80 -6.25 -7.83
C ILE A 106 10.94 -7.76 -7.59
N LEU A 107 10.58 -8.59 -8.57
CA LEU A 107 10.73 -10.05 -8.49
C LEU A 107 12.05 -10.59 -9.06
N LYS A 108 12.74 -9.79 -9.88
CA LYS A 108 13.97 -10.19 -10.62
C LYS A 108 15.26 -9.66 -9.99
N GLY A 109 15.16 -8.63 -9.17
CA GLY A 109 16.27 -8.02 -8.45
C GLY A 109 16.78 -8.90 -7.31
N GLU A 110 17.69 -8.34 -6.51
CA GLU A 110 18.18 -8.99 -5.30
C GLU A 110 17.04 -9.17 -4.29
N THR A 111 16.79 -10.42 -3.87
CA THR A 111 15.63 -10.77 -3.04
C THR A 111 15.61 -10.04 -1.70
N GLU A 112 16.77 -9.84 -1.06
CA GLU A 112 16.87 -9.09 0.20
C GLU A 112 16.52 -7.61 0.02
N GLU A 113 17.04 -6.97 -1.04
CA GLU A 113 16.73 -5.57 -1.36
C GLU A 113 15.24 -5.39 -1.70
N SER A 114 14.70 -6.27 -2.56
CA SER A 114 13.29 -6.27 -2.92
C SER A 114 12.39 -6.45 -1.72
N LEU A 115 12.73 -7.36 -0.80
CA LEU A 115 11.97 -7.59 0.43
C LEU A 115 11.96 -6.34 1.32
N SER A 116 13.12 -5.70 1.49
CA SER A 116 13.23 -4.44 2.25
C SER A 116 12.36 -3.33 1.65
N LYS A 117 12.35 -3.18 0.32
CA LYS A 117 11.49 -2.22 -0.39
C LYS A 117 9.99 -2.50 -0.19
N VAL A 118 9.59 -3.76 -0.29
CA VAL A 118 8.20 -4.20 -0.06
C VAL A 118 7.76 -3.91 1.37
N GLN A 119 8.59 -4.23 2.36
CA GLN A 119 8.31 -3.95 3.77
C GLN A 119 8.21 -2.46 4.07
N GLY A 120 9.14 -1.66 3.54
CA GLY A 120 9.07 -0.19 3.63
C GLY A 120 7.81 0.37 2.99
N THR A 121 7.35 -0.21 1.88
CA THR A 121 6.09 0.17 1.23
C THR A 121 4.90 -0.10 2.14
N LEU A 122 4.78 -1.32 2.66
CA LEU A 122 3.68 -1.69 3.57
C LEU A 122 3.66 -0.81 4.82
N ASP A 123 4.81 -0.50 5.40
CA ASP A 123 4.94 0.39 6.55
C ASP A 123 4.44 1.82 6.27
N VAL A 124 4.76 2.38 5.09
CA VAL A 124 4.25 3.71 4.68
C VAL A 124 2.71 3.68 4.51
N LEU A 125 2.18 2.65 3.83
CA LEU A 125 0.73 2.54 3.60
C LEU A 125 -0.04 2.31 4.91
N GLN A 126 0.51 1.49 5.80
CA GLN A 126 -0.03 1.27 7.13
C GLN A 126 0.00 2.56 7.96
N HIS A 127 1.11 3.30 7.93
CA HIS A 127 1.23 4.57 8.64
C HIS A 127 0.21 5.60 8.18
N PHE A 128 -0.07 5.67 6.88
CA PHE A 128 -1.16 6.50 6.35
C PHE A 128 -2.51 6.13 6.95
N ARG A 129 -2.82 4.83 7.01
CA ARG A 129 -4.08 4.32 7.58
C ARG A 129 -4.19 4.63 9.07
N GLU A 130 -3.13 4.41 9.82
CA GLU A 130 -3.07 4.72 11.26
C GLU A 130 -3.26 6.21 11.51
N THR A 131 -2.56 7.06 10.74
CA THR A 131 -2.68 8.51 10.83
C THR A 131 -4.11 8.97 10.51
N TYR A 132 -4.76 8.38 9.50
CA TYR A 132 -6.16 8.67 9.19
C TYR A 132 -7.07 8.34 10.37
N GLU A 133 -6.94 7.15 10.97
CA GLU A 133 -7.80 6.74 12.09
C GLU A 133 -7.56 7.59 13.35
N GLU A 134 -6.30 7.93 13.64
CA GLU A 134 -5.95 8.85 14.73
C GLU A 134 -6.58 10.22 14.51
N MET A 135 -6.41 10.81 13.33
CA MET A 135 -6.96 12.12 13.00
C MET A 135 -8.48 12.10 13.02
N LYS A 136 -9.10 11.02 12.51
CA LYS A 136 -10.54 10.79 12.56
C LYS A 136 -11.08 10.76 13.98
N GLY A 137 -10.43 10.01 14.87
CA GLY A 137 -10.79 9.93 16.29
C GLY A 137 -10.61 11.26 17.02
N ASN A 138 -9.62 12.06 16.61
CA ASN A 138 -9.29 13.34 17.20
C ASN A 138 -9.89 14.55 16.46
N LEU A 139 -10.89 14.36 15.57
CA LEU A 139 -11.47 15.46 14.78
C LEU A 139 -11.96 16.63 15.68
N GLY A 140 -12.43 16.33 16.88
CA GLY A 140 -12.90 17.32 17.85
C GLY A 140 -11.86 18.39 18.22
N GLN A 141 -10.56 18.12 18.08
CA GLN A 141 -9.51 19.10 18.36
C GLN A 141 -9.51 20.30 17.40
N TYR A 142 -10.13 20.15 16.21
CA TYR A 142 -10.23 21.21 15.20
C TYR A 142 -11.48 22.09 15.39
N GLN A 143 -12.28 21.82 16.42
CA GLN A 143 -13.48 22.58 16.73
C GLN A 143 -13.15 24.05 17.05
N LYS A 144 -13.90 24.98 16.44
CA LYS A 144 -13.79 26.43 16.71
C LYS A 144 -15.10 26.99 17.23
N ASN A 145 -14.99 27.95 18.15
CA ASN A 145 -16.10 28.82 18.60
C ASN A 145 -17.35 28.06 19.10
N GLY A 146 -17.17 26.87 19.68
CA GLY A 146 -18.26 26.05 20.23
C GLY A 146 -19.21 25.45 19.18
N GLN A 147 -18.93 25.56 17.88
CA GLN A 147 -19.71 24.88 16.84
C GLN A 147 -19.30 23.41 16.76
N GLU A 148 -20.24 22.49 16.93
CA GLU A 148 -19.96 21.06 16.84
C GLU A 148 -19.44 20.69 15.44
N LEU A 149 -18.23 20.13 15.37
CA LEU A 149 -17.66 19.68 14.12
C LEU A 149 -18.30 18.36 13.73
N LYS A 150 -18.82 18.28 12.51
CA LYS A 150 -19.39 17.02 11.99
C LYS A 150 -18.30 15.95 11.96
N ALA A 151 -18.57 14.81 12.58
CA ALA A 151 -17.71 13.65 12.47
C ALA A 151 -17.68 13.11 11.02
N TRP A 152 -16.61 12.40 10.68
CA TRP A 152 -16.57 11.60 9.46
C TRP A 152 -17.36 10.31 9.68
N ASP A 153 -18.62 10.30 9.24
CA ASP A 153 -19.61 9.24 9.47
C ASP A 153 -19.73 8.24 8.30
N PHE A 154 -18.75 8.24 7.40
CA PHE A 154 -18.70 7.35 6.25
C PHE A 154 -17.88 6.07 6.51
N SER A 155 -18.27 4.99 5.82
CA SER A 155 -17.56 3.71 5.85
C SER A 155 -16.13 3.86 5.32
N PRO A 156 -15.10 3.31 6.02
CA PRO A 156 -13.73 3.27 5.53
C PRO A 156 -13.59 2.64 4.14
N ALA A 157 -14.45 1.68 3.80
CA ALA A 157 -14.44 1.03 2.48
C ALA A 157 -14.68 2.02 1.32
N MET A 158 -15.43 3.11 1.56
CA MET A 158 -15.61 4.15 0.53
C MET A 158 -14.30 4.87 0.21
N VAL A 159 -13.31 4.86 1.10
CA VAL A 159 -12.03 5.55 0.89
C VAL A 159 -10.91 4.57 0.52
N PHE A 160 -10.84 3.43 1.23
CA PHE A 160 -9.64 2.60 1.24
C PHE A 160 -9.69 1.37 0.35
N THR A 161 -10.80 1.08 -0.36
CA THR A 161 -10.91 -0.16 -1.17
C THR A 161 -9.73 -0.37 -2.12
N ALA A 162 -9.31 0.66 -2.85
CA ALA A 162 -8.17 0.58 -3.76
C ALA A 162 -6.84 0.34 -3.01
N LEU A 163 -6.62 1.09 -1.92
CA LEU A 163 -5.42 0.97 -1.08
C LEU A 163 -5.32 -0.39 -0.40
N ASP A 164 -6.43 -0.91 0.13
CA ASP A 164 -6.50 -2.22 0.79
C ASP A 164 -6.21 -3.35 -0.21
N ASN A 165 -6.73 -3.25 -1.44
CA ASN A 165 -6.44 -4.22 -2.49
C ASN A 165 -4.97 -4.17 -2.92
N PHE A 166 -4.41 -2.97 -3.09
CA PHE A 166 -3.00 -2.80 -3.41
C PHE A 166 -2.09 -3.32 -2.27
N SER A 167 -2.39 -2.95 -1.02
CA SER A 167 -1.64 -3.43 0.15
C SER A 167 -1.67 -4.96 0.26
N ARG A 168 -2.81 -5.60 -0.02
CA ARG A 168 -2.91 -7.07 -0.07
C ARG A 168 -2.04 -7.66 -1.18
N ARG A 169 -2.00 -7.03 -2.36
CA ARG A 169 -1.12 -7.48 -3.45
C ARG A 169 0.36 -7.39 -3.05
N VAL A 170 0.77 -6.28 -2.43
CA VAL A 170 2.14 -6.07 -1.94
C VAL A 170 2.48 -7.07 -0.83
N GLN A 171 1.55 -7.38 0.08
CA GLN A 171 1.72 -8.42 1.11
C GLN A 171 1.92 -9.82 0.51
N ASN A 172 1.20 -10.16 -0.57
CA ASN A 172 1.42 -11.44 -1.26
C ASN A 172 2.83 -11.53 -1.86
N ILE A 173 3.34 -10.42 -2.40
CA ILE A 173 4.73 -10.33 -2.88
C ILE A 173 5.71 -10.46 -1.72
N GLU A 174 5.44 -9.82 -0.57
CA GLU A 174 6.28 -9.97 0.64
C GLU A 174 6.39 -11.46 1.03
N ASN A 175 5.26 -12.14 1.17
CA ASN A 175 5.23 -13.55 1.55
C ASN A 175 6.02 -14.44 0.57
N LEU A 176 5.93 -14.14 -0.72
CA LEU A 176 6.68 -14.82 -1.75
C LEU A 176 8.19 -14.57 -1.62
N LEU A 177 8.61 -13.32 -1.42
CA LEU A 177 10.02 -12.96 -1.27
C LEU A 177 10.62 -13.53 0.02
N VAL A 178 9.88 -13.54 1.13
CA VAL A 178 10.28 -14.20 2.39
C VAL A 178 10.52 -15.69 2.15
N THR A 179 9.57 -16.36 1.47
CA THR A 179 9.69 -17.80 1.17
C THR A 179 10.88 -18.07 0.26
N ALA A 180 11.08 -17.24 -0.78
CA ALA A 180 12.21 -17.37 -1.68
C ALA A 180 13.55 -17.20 -0.94
N LEU A 181 13.64 -16.18 -0.06
CA LEU A 181 14.84 -15.92 0.75
C LEU A 181 15.16 -17.09 1.69
N ASP A 182 14.13 -17.68 2.31
CA ASP A 182 14.30 -18.85 3.16
C ASP A 182 14.82 -20.06 2.36
N MET A 183 14.28 -20.30 1.16
CA MET A 183 14.74 -21.39 0.28
C MET A 183 16.13 -21.15 -0.31
N MET A 184 16.56 -19.90 -0.46
CA MET A 184 17.95 -19.59 -0.86
C MET A 184 18.98 -20.01 0.19
N LYS A 185 18.59 -20.15 1.47
CA LYS A 185 19.51 -20.64 2.53
C LYS A 185 19.94 -22.10 2.32
N LEU A 186 19.16 -22.87 1.56
CA LEU A 186 19.46 -24.28 1.25
C LEU A 186 20.81 -24.48 0.56
N GLU A 187 21.30 -23.47 -0.18
CA GLU A 187 22.60 -23.50 -0.84
C GLU A 187 23.74 -23.83 0.13
N LYS A 188 23.63 -23.39 1.39
CA LYS A 188 24.69 -23.49 2.38
C LYS A 188 24.54 -24.69 3.31
N ILE A 189 23.49 -25.50 3.13
CA ILE A 189 23.21 -26.62 4.03
C ILE A 189 24.10 -27.81 3.65
N GLU A 190 24.97 -28.18 4.59
CA GLU A 190 25.79 -29.38 4.49
C GLU A 190 25.57 -30.28 5.71
N PHE A 191 25.40 -31.57 5.45
CA PHE A 191 25.30 -32.60 6.47
C PHE A 191 26.64 -33.30 6.66
N GLY A 192 27.07 -33.42 7.92
CA GLY A 192 28.19 -34.29 8.31
C GLY A 192 27.78 -35.76 8.50
N GLY A 193 28.74 -36.61 8.83
CA GLY A 193 28.50 -38.01 9.19
C GLY A 193 28.51 -38.99 8.01
N ILE A 194 28.19 -40.26 8.28
CA ILE A 194 28.36 -41.37 7.33
C ILE A 194 27.51 -41.19 6.07
N ARG A 195 26.30 -40.65 6.23
CA ARG A 195 25.36 -40.34 5.14
C ARG A 195 25.34 -38.87 4.74
N GLY A 196 26.16 -38.02 5.38
CA GLY A 196 26.14 -36.58 5.19
C GLY A 196 26.29 -36.16 3.73
N LYS A 197 27.19 -36.80 2.98
CA LYS A 197 27.37 -36.53 1.54
C LYS A 197 26.12 -36.81 0.70
N MET A 198 25.40 -37.90 1.00
CA MET A 198 24.17 -38.26 0.30
C MET A 198 23.04 -37.27 0.62
N LEU A 199 22.88 -36.90 1.89
CA LEU A 199 21.84 -35.96 2.33
C LEU A 199 22.10 -34.54 1.80
N SER A 200 23.36 -34.10 1.81
CA SER A 200 23.76 -32.81 1.22
C SER A 200 23.48 -32.78 -0.28
N GLN A 201 23.73 -33.88 -1.00
CA GLN A 201 23.39 -33.98 -2.42
C GLN A 201 21.87 -33.91 -2.66
N GLN A 202 21.05 -34.49 -1.77
CA GLN A 202 19.59 -34.36 -1.88
C GLN A 202 19.13 -32.91 -1.69
N VAL A 203 19.68 -32.19 -0.72
CA VAL A 203 19.36 -30.76 -0.52
C VAL A 203 19.83 -29.91 -1.69
N LEU A 204 21.01 -30.19 -2.25
CA LEU A 204 21.47 -29.50 -3.46
C LEU A 204 20.51 -29.70 -4.64
N CYS A 205 20.03 -30.92 -4.88
CA CYS A 205 19.04 -31.16 -5.93
C CYS A 205 17.71 -30.43 -5.67
N MET A 206 17.29 -30.30 -4.40
CA MET A 206 16.10 -29.52 -4.05
C MET A 206 16.33 -28.01 -4.27
N TYR A 207 17.51 -27.51 -3.95
CA TYR A 207 17.88 -26.12 -4.22
C TYR A 207 17.91 -25.81 -5.72
N GLU A 208 18.46 -26.69 -6.55
CA GLU A 208 18.42 -26.56 -8.02
C GLU A 208 16.98 -26.59 -8.56
N GLU A 209 16.11 -27.46 -8.01
CA GLU A 209 14.69 -27.51 -8.35
C GLU A 209 13.99 -26.18 -8.02
N PHE A 210 14.26 -25.62 -6.83
CA PHE A 210 13.77 -24.31 -6.42
C PHE A 210 14.22 -23.20 -7.36
N LEU A 211 15.52 -23.11 -7.66
CA LEU A 211 16.06 -22.06 -8.51
C LEU A 211 15.38 -22.04 -9.88
N GLU A 212 15.16 -23.21 -10.49
CA GLU A 212 14.48 -23.29 -11.77
C GLU A 212 13.02 -22.85 -11.68
N LYS A 213 12.30 -23.25 -10.61
CA LYS A 213 10.91 -22.81 -10.40
C LYS A 213 10.82 -21.31 -10.17
N TYR A 214 11.72 -20.76 -9.36
CA TYR A 214 11.79 -19.33 -9.09
C TYR A 214 12.14 -18.54 -10.35
N ARG A 215 13.10 -19.02 -11.15
CA ARG A 215 13.44 -18.42 -12.46
C ARG A 215 12.24 -18.39 -13.40
N ILE A 216 11.56 -19.52 -13.59
CA ILE A 216 10.36 -19.58 -14.45
C ILE A 216 9.27 -18.62 -13.98
N PHE A 217 9.06 -18.53 -12.66
CA PHE A 217 8.06 -17.64 -12.07
C PHE A 217 8.40 -16.15 -12.29
N THR A 218 9.64 -15.76 -12.00
CA THR A 218 10.11 -14.36 -12.09
C THR A 218 10.28 -13.87 -13.52
N GLU A 219 10.45 -14.75 -14.51
CA GLU A 219 10.56 -14.41 -15.94
C GLU A 219 9.22 -14.10 -16.61
N LYS A 220 8.09 -14.29 -15.93
CA LYS A 220 6.77 -13.98 -16.49
C LYS A 220 6.63 -12.48 -16.79
N SER A 221 5.92 -12.16 -17.88
CA SER A 221 5.90 -10.80 -18.46
C SER A 221 4.80 -9.89 -17.92
N TYR A 222 3.95 -10.39 -17.01
CA TYR A 222 2.87 -9.59 -16.47
C TYR A 222 3.35 -8.61 -15.38
N ASP A 223 2.52 -7.61 -15.09
CA ASP A 223 2.72 -6.72 -13.96
C ASP A 223 2.30 -7.42 -12.66
N CYS A 224 3.28 -7.74 -11.81
CA CYS A 224 3.02 -8.36 -10.51
C CYS A 224 2.32 -7.43 -9.51
N LEU A 225 2.38 -6.10 -9.70
CA LEU A 225 1.72 -5.10 -8.86
C LEU A 225 0.29 -4.78 -9.33
N ASP A 226 -0.17 -5.33 -10.46
CA ASP A 226 -1.56 -5.18 -10.92
C ASP A 226 -2.50 -5.99 -10.03
N THR A 227 -3.39 -5.31 -9.31
CA THR A 227 -4.37 -5.92 -8.40
C THR A 227 -5.48 -6.69 -9.10
N THR A 228 -5.64 -6.52 -10.41
CA THR A 228 -6.69 -7.21 -11.21
C THR A 228 -6.19 -8.47 -11.89
N ASN A 229 -4.88 -8.70 -11.88
CA ASN A 229 -4.26 -9.83 -12.54
C ASN A 229 -4.47 -11.14 -11.76
N GLN A 230 -5.35 -12.00 -12.29
CA GLN A 230 -5.63 -13.32 -11.71
C GLN A 230 -4.59 -14.38 -12.09
N GLU A 231 -3.85 -14.18 -13.18
CA GLU A 231 -2.78 -15.10 -13.59
C GLU A 231 -1.64 -15.10 -12.56
N PHE A 232 -1.24 -13.90 -12.11
CA PHE A 232 -0.26 -13.76 -11.03
C PHE A 232 -0.73 -14.46 -9.74
N GLU A 233 -2.01 -14.34 -9.37
CA GLU A 233 -2.53 -15.00 -8.17
C GLU A 233 -2.48 -16.52 -8.26
N ALA A 234 -2.85 -17.07 -9.42
CA ALA A 234 -2.78 -18.50 -9.66
C ALA A 234 -1.33 -19.01 -9.60
N ASP A 235 -0.40 -18.25 -10.19
CA ASP A 235 1.02 -18.61 -10.19
C ASP A 235 1.67 -18.52 -8.81
N VAL A 236 1.35 -17.49 -8.03
CA VAL A 236 1.80 -17.37 -6.64
C VAL A 236 1.28 -18.57 -5.85
N PHE A 237 0.02 -18.94 -6.00
CA PHE A 237 -0.55 -20.10 -5.33
C PHE A 237 0.16 -21.41 -5.72
N GLU A 238 0.40 -21.63 -7.01
CA GLU A 238 1.13 -22.81 -7.49
C GLU A 238 2.56 -22.83 -6.93
N PHE A 239 3.28 -21.71 -7.02
CA PHE A 239 4.64 -21.58 -6.51
C PHE A 239 4.70 -21.88 -5.02
N MET A 240 3.85 -21.25 -4.21
CA MET A 240 3.82 -21.47 -2.76
C MET A 240 3.46 -22.92 -2.41
N SER A 241 2.56 -23.57 -3.15
CA SER A 241 2.25 -24.98 -2.96
C SER A 241 3.45 -25.89 -3.25
N LYS A 242 4.28 -25.56 -4.25
CA LYS A 242 5.54 -26.28 -4.51
C LYS A 242 6.58 -26.03 -3.43
N MET A 243 6.67 -24.81 -2.90
CA MET A 243 7.57 -24.50 -1.79
C MET A 243 7.19 -25.27 -0.53
N GLU A 244 5.88 -25.43 -0.26
CA GLU A 244 5.40 -26.23 0.87
C GLU A 244 5.72 -27.73 0.71
N ASP A 245 5.61 -28.29 -0.50
CA ASP A 245 6.03 -29.68 -0.77
C ASP A 245 7.53 -29.86 -0.55
N MET A 246 8.33 -28.91 -1.03
CA MET A 246 9.78 -28.94 -0.85
C MET A 246 10.18 -28.81 0.62
N ASP A 247 9.49 -27.97 1.40
CA ASP A 247 9.68 -27.85 2.85
C ASP A 247 9.41 -29.17 3.59
N ARG A 248 8.34 -29.89 3.22
CA ARG A 248 8.05 -31.23 3.79
C ARG A 248 9.13 -32.25 3.42
N ARG A 249 9.64 -32.20 2.19
CA ARG A 249 10.75 -33.07 1.74
C ARG A 249 12.03 -32.76 2.51
N LEU A 250 12.36 -31.48 2.72
CA LEU A 250 13.47 -31.05 3.57
C LEU A 250 13.31 -31.56 5.01
N GLY A 251 12.11 -31.44 5.59
CA GLY A 251 11.78 -32.01 6.90
C GLY A 251 12.10 -33.51 6.99
N SER A 252 11.79 -34.28 5.94
CA SER A 252 12.17 -35.69 5.86
C SER A 252 13.68 -35.92 5.79
N VAL A 253 14.43 -35.07 5.08
CA VAL A 253 15.91 -35.16 5.02
C VAL A 253 16.52 -34.87 6.39
N PHE A 254 16.02 -33.85 7.08
CA PHE A 254 16.46 -33.53 8.45
C PHE A 254 16.15 -34.66 9.44
N CYS A 255 14.99 -35.32 9.33
CA CYS A 255 14.67 -36.48 10.16
C CYS A 255 15.67 -37.63 9.93
N GLN A 256 16.01 -37.93 8.68
CA GLN A 256 17.03 -38.95 8.36
C GLN A 256 18.41 -38.56 8.91
N ALA A 257 18.78 -37.28 8.77
CA ALA A 257 20.04 -36.78 9.32
C ALA A 257 20.11 -36.93 10.85
N PHE A 258 18.98 -36.74 11.54
CA PHE A 258 18.88 -36.86 12.98
C PHE A 258 18.93 -38.33 13.45
N ASP A 259 18.23 -39.23 12.75
CA ASP A 259 18.23 -40.67 13.04
C ASP A 259 19.63 -41.29 12.87
N ASP A 260 20.43 -40.74 11.95
CA ASP A 260 21.80 -41.19 11.68
C ASP A 260 22.86 -40.52 12.59
N ALA A 261 22.47 -39.63 13.50
CA ALA A 261 23.37 -38.95 14.41
C ALA A 261 23.91 -39.91 15.50
N SER A 262 25.23 -40.11 15.53
CA SER A 262 25.89 -41.03 16.47
C SER A 262 25.96 -40.54 17.93
N GLY A 263 25.46 -39.34 18.22
CA GLY A 263 25.42 -38.75 19.57
C GLY A 263 24.87 -37.31 19.59
N LEU A 264 24.65 -36.78 20.79
CA LEU A 264 24.02 -35.46 21.02
C LEU A 264 24.76 -34.32 20.29
N GLU A 265 26.09 -34.35 20.26
CA GLU A 265 26.91 -33.32 19.60
C GLU A 265 26.71 -33.32 18.07
N HIS A 266 26.45 -34.48 17.47
CA HIS A 266 26.19 -34.60 16.04
C HIS A 266 24.77 -34.15 15.69
N ALA A 267 23.80 -34.45 16.57
CA ALA A 267 22.42 -33.96 16.48
C ALA A 267 22.34 -32.43 16.62
N PHE A 268 23.17 -31.83 17.51
CA PHE A 268 23.28 -30.38 17.64
C PHE A 268 23.85 -29.72 16.39
N LYS A 269 24.86 -30.32 15.74
CA LYS A 269 25.39 -29.81 14.46
C LYS A 269 24.34 -29.81 13.35
N VAL A 270 23.51 -30.86 13.27
CA VAL A 270 22.42 -30.96 12.29
C VAL A 270 21.29 -29.94 12.54
N SER A 271 21.11 -29.47 13.78
CA SER A 271 20.08 -28.49 14.14
C SER A 271 20.56 -27.03 14.12
N THR A 272 21.86 -26.81 13.96
CA THR A 272 22.47 -25.47 13.76
C THR A 272 22.88 -25.20 12.31
N SER A 273 22.82 -26.21 11.43
CA SER A 273 23.00 -26.10 9.98
C SER A 273 21.69 -25.73 9.30
#